data_AF-A0A0V1HYK9-F1
#
_entry.id   AF-A0A0V1HYK9-F1
#
_cell.length_a   1.000
_cell.length_b   1.000
_cell.length_c   1.000
_cell.angle_alpha   90.00
_cell.angle_beta   90.00
_cell.angle_gamma   90.00
#
_symmetry.space_group_name_H-M   'P 1'
#
loop_
_entity.id
_entity.type
_entity.pdbx_description
1 polymer ?
#
loop_
_entity_poly.entity_id
_entity_poly.type
_entity_poly.pdbx_seq_one_letter_code
_entity_poly.pdbx_strand_id
1 'polypeptide(L)'
;MLRCYLIFIISTLFFAKICASSINYEKYYYNTTIERGHVPKMYRSWSVDFPGYKPVAYTAECPKDATCDPDIEDPNFNPRFNDYDGNVDRRRLKKQINGKHKLYGMNGKYPLNPNGRTGVTGRGVLLRYGPNYLIQVLISRGQSVKEYIVIEPENPDDLVNFPEDFVNSTEFTFIPPKLYDLLLKEFTKSYDPRHANHLLQKTFKNKVELYRGFVADNRNTDNAWIETLTIEYNDPKYKGIGKIKLNPETNPMHLKWQILDLKFFVDSINKVLSKSDMSRASKIARAVRVFFDNLKAGSPGHIYTALRVVLSVASLGLGVASVAG
;
A
#
# COMPACT_ATOMS: atom_id res chain seq x y z
N MET A 1 -13.23 13.00 20.43
CA MET A 1 -13.87 12.58 19.16
C MET A 1 -13.04 12.90 17.92
N LEU A 2 -12.38 14.06 17.73
CA LEU A 2 -11.57 14.31 16.52
C LEU A 2 -10.42 13.31 16.24
N ARG A 3 -9.82 12.69 17.27
CA ARG A 3 -8.68 11.75 17.13
C ARG A 3 -8.94 10.51 16.25
N CYS A 4 -10.18 10.01 16.16
CA CYS A 4 -10.48 8.79 15.39
C CYS A 4 -10.94 9.06 13.94
N TYR A 5 -11.10 10.33 13.52
CA TYR A 5 -11.63 10.67 12.19
C TYR A 5 -10.56 10.58 11.10
N LEU A 6 -9.31 10.84 11.46
CA LEU A 6 -8.23 10.92 10.48
C LEU A 6 -7.43 9.62 10.32
N ILE A 7 -7.30 8.85 11.41
CA ILE A 7 -6.89 7.44 11.37
C ILE A 7 -7.87 6.67 10.48
N PHE A 8 -9.17 7.01 10.54
CA PHE A 8 -10.22 6.47 9.70
C PHE A 8 -10.02 6.82 8.22
N ILE A 9 -9.76 8.08 7.86
CA ILE A 9 -9.60 8.51 6.46
C ILE A 9 -8.37 7.90 5.77
N ILE A 10 -7.27 7.77 6.50
CA ILE A 10 -6.06 7.11 6.04
C ILE A 10 -6.23 5.60 5.90
N SER A 11 -6.93 4.98 6.86
CA SER A 11 -7.32 3.58 6.73
C SER A 11 -8.29 3.37 5.56
N THR A 12 -9.11 4.37 5.20
CA THR A 12 -10.03 4.30 4.05
C THR A 12 -9.33 4.55 2.72
N LEU A 13 -8.27 5.34 2.61
CA LEU A 13 -7.45 5.40 1.39
C LEU A 13 -6.69 4.09 1.17
N PHE A 14 -6.14 3.53 2.24
CA PHE A 14 -5.43 2.28 2.20
C PHE A 14 -6.40 1.11 1.87
N PHE A 15 -7.58 1.09 2.50
CA PHE A 15 -8.67 0.18 2.13
C PHE A 15 -9.24 0.46 0.74
N ALA A 16 -9.33 1.70 0.28
CA ALA A 16 -9.80 2.02 -1.07
C ALA A 16 -8.77 1.58 -2.12
N LYS A 17 -7.46 1.66 -1.85
CA LYS A 17 -6.40 1.11 -2.71
C LYS A 17 -6.46 -0.43 -2.74
N ILE A 18 -6.70 -1.07 -1.59
CA ILE A 18 -6.90 -2.52 -1.45
C ILE A 18 -8.24 -3.03 -2.02
N CYS A 19 -9.30 -2.24 -1.94
CA CYS A 19 -10.62 -2.58 -2.47
C CYS A 19 -10.77 -2.21 -3.95
N ALA A 20 -10.08 -1.17 -4.43
CA ALA A 20 -9.98 -0.82 -5.85
C ALA A 20 -9.08 -1.82 -6.58
N SER A 21 -8.09 -2.39 -5.92
CA SER A 21 -7.42 -3.59 -6.40
C SER A 21 -8.29 -4.83 -6.17
N SER A 22 -9.34 -4.94 -6.99
CA SER A 22 -9.93 -6.24 -7.21
C SER A 22 -8.82 -7.21 -7.63
N ILE A 23 -8.87 -8.49 -7.24
CA ILE A 23 -7.92 -9.54 -7.70
C ILE A 23 -8.02 -9.73 -9.24
N ASN A 24 -8.75 -8.88 -9.95
CA ASN A 24 -8.69 -8.79 -11.40
C ASN A 24 -7.52 -7.87 -11.77
N TYR A 25 -6.39 -8.51 -12.03
CA TYR A 25 -5.24 -7.85 -12.64
C TYR A 25 -5.63 -7.21 -13.97
N GLU A 26 -4.97 -6.11 -14.30
CA GLU A 26 -5.14 -5.45 -15.59
C GLU A 26 -4.72 -6.35 -16.76
N LYS A 27 -5.24 -6.06 -17.97
CA LYS A 27 -4.94 -6.82 -19.18
C LYS A 27 -3.43 -6.86 -19.45
N TYR A 28 -2.75 -5.74 -19.31
CA TYR A 28 -1.31 -5.62 -19.52
C TYR A 28 -0.56 -5.67 -18.20
N TYR A 29 0.61 -6.28 -18.20
CA TYR A 29 1.50 -6.30 -17.04
C TYR A 29 2.07 -4.90 -16.80
N TYR A 30 2.24 -4.55 -15.52
CA TYR A 30 2.59 -3.21 -15.02
C TYR A 30 3.65 -2.48 -15.87
N ASN A 31 3.28 -1.33 -16.44
CA ASN A 31 4.12 -0.48 -17.30
C ASN A 31 4.79 -1.21 -18.49
N THR A 32 4.11 -2.22 -19.03
CA THR A 32 4.57 -2.95 -20.23
C THR A 32 3.42 -3.12 -21.24
N THR A 33 3.76 -3.60 -22.44
CA THR A 33 2.80 -4.04 -23.45
C THR A 33 2.50 -5.54 -23.37
N ILE A 34 3.02 -6.24 -22.36
CA ILE A 34 2.88 -7.69 -22.21
C ILE A 34 1.46 -8.01 -21.73
N GLU A 35 0.69 -8.71 -22.54
CA GLU A 35 -0.66 -9.15 -22.20
C GLU A 35 -0.60 -10.35 -21.25
N ARG A 36 -1.32 -10.27 -20.12
CA ARG A 36 -1.45 -11.39 -19.19
C ARG A 36 -2.23 -12.54 -19.83
N GLY A 37 -1.81 -13.77 -19.56
CA GLY A 37 -2.60 -14.95 -19.90
C GLY A 37 -3.99 -14.85 -19.26
N HIS A 38 -5.04 -15.16 -20.02
CA HIS A 38 -6.41 -15.05 -19.52
C HIS A 38 -6.68 -16.07 -18.41
N VAL A 39 -7.09 -15.57 -17.23
CA VAL A 39 -7.47 -16.40 -16.07
C VAL A 39 -8.92 -16.16 -15.71
N PRO A 40 -9.86 -17.02 -16.15
CA PRO A 40 -11.24 -16.95 -15.69
C PRO A 40 -11.31 -17.08 -14.17
N LYS A 41 -12.22 -16.34 -13.52
CA LYS A 41 -12.32 -16.25 -12.06
C LYS A 41 -12.37 -17.63 -11.36
N MET A 42 -13.06 -18.61 -11.94
CA MET A 42 -13.18 -19.96 -11.39
C MET A 42 -11.86 -20.75 -11.37
N TYR A 43 -10.96 -20.47 -12.32
CA TYR A 43 -9.65 -21.12 -12.44
C TYR A 43 -8.53 -20.36 -11.74
N ARG A 44 -8.85 -19.31 -10.97
CA ARG A 44 -7.83 -18.53 -10.27
C ARG A 44 -7.14 -19.34 -9.18
N SER A 45 -7.89 -20.11 -8.40
CA SER A 45 -7.33 -20.93 -7.33
C SER A 45 -6.43 -22.03 -7.89
N TRP A 46 -5.23 -22.19 -7.33
CA TRP A 46 -4.33 -23.29 -7.65
C TRP A 46 -4.94 -24.67 -7.38
N SER A 47 -5.92 -24.76 -6.48
CA SER A 47 -6.65 -26.00 -6.18
C SER A 47 -7.60 -26.45 -7.30
N VAL A 48 -7.84 -25.61 -8.31
CA VAL A 48 -8.68 -25.94 -9.46
C VAL A 48 -7.75 -26.23 -10.62
N ASP A 49 -7.91 -27.41 -11.20
CA ASP A 49 -7.18 -27.82 -12.40
C ASP A 49 -7.52 -26.89 -13.55
N PHE A 50 -6.47 -26.40 -14.21
CA PHE A 50 -6.61 -25.59 -15.41
C PHE A 50 -5.58 -26.05 -16.45
N PRO A 51 -5.81 -27.19 -17.12
CA PRO A 51 -4.85 -27.78 -18.05
C PRO A 51 -4.46 -26.87 -19.21
N GLY A 52 -5.38 -26.00 -19.64
CA GLY A 52 -5.14 -25.01 -20.70
C GLY A 52 -4.44 -23.73 -20.24
N TYR A 53 -3.98 -23.65 -18.99
CA TYR A 53 -3.35 -22.46 -18.46
C TYR A 53 -1.99 -22.20 -19.12
N LYS A 54 -1.90 -21.09 -19.86
CA LYS A 54 -0.68 -20.66 -20.57
C LYS A 54 -0.31 -19.23 -20.15
N PRO A 55 0.31 -19.06 -18.98
CA PRO A 55 0.79 -17.74 -18.56
C PRO A 55 1.96 -17.28 -19.44
N VAL A 56 2.14 -15.97 -19.52
CA VAL A 56 3.30 -15.39 -20.18
C VAL A 56 4.45 -15.32 -19.19
N ALA A 57 5.63 -15.83 -19.57
CA ALA A 57 6.82 -15.70 -18.74
C ALA A 57 7.41 -14.29 -18.88
N TYR A 58 7.62 -13.62 -17.75
CA TYR A 58 8.25 -12.30 -17.72
C TYR A 58 9.03 -12.07 -16.43
N THR A 59 10.28 -11.64 -16.59
CA THR A 59 11.15 -11.15 -15.53
C THR A 59 11.92 -9.96 -16.09
N ALA A 60 11.80 -8.80 -15.44
CA ALA A 60 12.52 -7.59 -15.83
C ALA A 60 13.99 -7.65 -15.37
N GLU A 61 14.84 -6.85 -16.04
CA GLU A 61 16.21 -6.63 -15.60
C GLU A 61 16.23 -6.04 -14.17
N CYS A 62 17.24 -6.42 -13.39
CA CYS A 62 17.35 -5.93 -12.03
C CYS A 62 17.76 -4.44 -12.03
N PRO A 63 17.08 -3.57 -11.26
CA PRO A 63 17.51 -2.18 -11.11
C PRO A 63 18.94 -2.08 -10.57
N LYS A 64 19.71 -1.10 -11.08
CA LYS A 64 21.13 -0.92 -10.74
C LYS A 64 21.38 -0.65 -9.25
N ASP A 65 20.43 -0.03 -8.56
CA ASP A 65 20.49 0.33 -7.15
C ASP A 65 19.79 -0.69 -6.23
N ALA A 66 19.44 -1.86 -6.77
CA ALA A 66 18.76 -2.94 -6.05
C ALA A 66 19.51 -4.27 -6.15
N THR A 67 19.10 -5.21 -5.32
CA THR A 67 19.52 -6.61 -5.44
C THR A 67 18.29 -7.46 -5.70
N CYS A 68 18.29 -8.16 -6.81
CA CYS A 68 17.22 -9.07 -7.18
C CYS A 68 17.68 -10.52 -7.03
N ASP A 69 16.72 -11.42 -6.89
CA ASP A 69 17.00 -12.83 -7.04
C ASP A 69 17.45 -13.12 -8.49
N PRO A 70 18.43 -14.01 -8.69
CA PRO A 70 18.77 -14.55 -10.01
C PRO A 70 17.57 -15.21 -10.70
N ASP A 71 17.80 -15.73 -11.91
CA ASP A 71 16.81 -16.62 -12.51
C ASP A 71 16.60 -17.86 -11.62
N ILE A 72 15.37 -18.37 -11.56
CA ILE A 72 15.04 -19.50 -10.68
C ILE A 72 15.62 -20.82 -11.17
N GLU A 73 15.99 -20.87 -12.45
CA GLU A 73 16.69 -22.02 -13.03
C GLU A 73 18.21 -21.92 -12.92
N ASP A 74 18.75 -20.81 -12.39
CA ASP A 74 20.19 -20.71 -12.10
C ASP A 74 20.58 -21.79 -11.07
N PRO A 75 21.52 -22.70 -11.40
CA PRO A 75 21.93 -23.79 -10.50
C PRO A 75 22.57 -23.30 -9.19
N ASN A 76 23.09 -22.07 -9.17
CA ASN A 76 23.69 -21.45 -7.99
C ASN A 76 22.64 -20.75 -7.11
N PHE A 77 21.41 -20.60 -7.59
CA PHE A 77 20.32 -19.98 -6.83
C PHE A 77 19.45 -21.03 -6.16
N ASN A 78 19.69 -21.24 -4.86
CA ASN A 78 19.03 -22.27 -4.05
C ASN A 78 18.26 -21.64 -2.88
N PRO A 79 17.16 -20.90 -3.14
CA PRO A 79 16.44 -20.13 -2.12
C PRO A 79 15.72 -21.01 -1.09
N ARG A 80 15.78 -20.61 0.19
CA ARG A 80 14.99 -21.24 1.26
C ARG A 80 13.60 -20.63 1.38
N PHE A 81 12.70 -21.02 0.49
CA PHE A 81 11.31 -20.55 0.51
C PHE A 81 10.57 -20.96 1.80
N ASN A 82 9.60 -20.13 2.21
CA ASN A 82 8.90 -20.24 3.49
C ASN A 82 9.81 -20.23 4.74
N ASP A 83 11.04 -19.73 4.62
CA ASP A 83 11.98 -19.57 5.74
C ASP A 83 12.78 -18.27 5.60
N TYR A 84 13.62 -17.96 6.60
CA TYR A 84 14.71 -17.00 6.45
C TYR A 84 15.77 -17.55 5.51
N ASP A 85 16.21 -16.73 4.56
CA ASP A 85 17.23 -17.06 3.59
C ASP A 85 18.35 -16.01 3.62
N GLY A 86 19.26 -16.16 4.57
CA GLY A 86 20.31 -15.18 4.82
C GLY A 86 19.71 -13.87 5.30
N ASN A 87 19.86 -12.80 4.51
CA ASN A 87 19.30 -11.49 4.79
C ASN A 87 17.90 -11.26 4.19
N VAL A 88 17.35 -12.24 3.44
CA VAL A 88 16.01 -12.17 2.83
C VAL A 88 15.04 -13.05 3.61
N ASP A 89 13.95 -12.48 4.13
CA ASP A 89 12.87 -13.25 4.74
C ASP A 89 11.89 -13.68 3.64
N ARG A 90 11.86 -14.97 3.31
CA ARG A 90 11.01 -15.52 2.25
C ARG A 90 9.68 -16.04 2.76
N ARG A 91 9.32 -15.81 4.03
CA ARG A 91 8.02 -16.21 4.60
C ARG A 91 6.92 -15.23 4.20
N ARG A 92 5.66 -15.57 4.40
CA ARG A 92 4.57 -14.57 4.31
C ARG A 92 4.51 -13.73 5.57
N LEU A 93 3.93 -12.55 5.55
CA LEU A 93 3.69 -11.78 6.77
C LEU A 93 2.81 -12.58 7.76
N LYS A 94 3.13 -12.42 9.06
CA LYS A 94 2.38 -13.04 10.16
C LYS A 94 0.92 -12.56 10.14
N LYS A 95 -0.02 -13.46 10.41
CA LYS A 95 -1.41 -13.05 10.66
C LYS A 95 -1.49 -12.22 11.94
N GLN A 96 -2.27 -11.14 11.92
CA GLN A 96 -2.51 -10.33 13.12
C GLN A 96 -3.19 -11.12 14.25
N ILE A 97 -4.09 -12.06 13.92
CA ILE A 97 -4.91 -12.78 14.91
C ILE A 97 -4.09 -13.73 15.79
N ASN A 98 -3.07 -14.42 15.22
CA ASN A 98 -2.36 -15.48 15.93
C ASN A 98 -0.83 -15.44 15.78
N GLY A 99 -0.28 -14.42 15.11
CA GLY A 99 1.16 -14.24 14.94
C GLY A 99 1.85 -15.30 14.09
N LYS A 100 1.13 -16.23 13.47
CA LYS A 100 1.72 -17.31 12.65
C LYS A 100 1.85 -16.89 11.19
N HIS A 101 2.94 -17.30 10.57
CA HIS A 101 3.12 -17.22 9.12
C HIS A 101 2.20 -18.23 8.44
N LYS A 102 1.54 -17.84 7.33
CA LYS A 102 0.95 -18.81 6.41
C LYS A 102 2.04 -19.29 5.46
N LEU A 103 2.06 -20.58 5.15
CA LEU A 103 2.88 -21.11 4.06
C LEU A 103 2.22 -20.77 2.71
N TYR A 104 3.04 -20.54 1.69
CA TYR A 104 2.60 -20.62 0.29
C TYR A 104 3.02 -21.94 -0.33
N GLY A 105 2.27 -22.36 -1.35
CA GLY A 105 2.55 -23.59 -2.10
C GLY A 105 3.76 -23.43 -3.01
N MET A 106 4.30 -24.57 -3.43
CA MET A 106 5.41 -24.67 -4.38
C MET A 106 4.97 -25.54 -5.56
N ASN A 107 5.47 -25.24 -6.76
CA ASN A 107 5.43 -26.11 -7.92
C ASN A 107 6.86 -26.31 -8.43
N GLY A 108 7.47 -27.45 -8.09
CA GLY A 108 8.91 -27.62 -8.25
C GLY A 108 9.67 -26.54 -7.50
N LYS A 109 10.54 -25.80 -8.19
CA LYS A 109 11.29 -24.66 -7.64
C LYS A 109 10.46 -23.40 -7.48
N TYR A 110 9.30 -23.30 -8.10
CA TYR A 110 8.54 -22.06 -8.21
C TYR A 110 7.61 -21.86 -7.01
N PRO A 111 7.68 -20.73 -6.29
CA PRO A 111 6.64 -20.38 -5.34
C PRO A 111 5.34 -20.06 -6.07
N LEU A 112 4.21 -20.40 -5.44
CA LEU A 112 2.88 -20.14 -5.97
C LEU A 112 2.22 -19.00 -5.21
N ASN A 113 1.78 -17.98 -5.96
CA ASN A 113 1.10 -16.83 -5.41
C ASN A 113 -0.09 -17.28 -4.55
N PRO A 114 -0.16 -16.89 -3.26
CA PRO A 114 -1.17 -17.39 -2.33
C PRO A 114 -2.60 -16.96 -2.70
N ASN A 115 -2.77 -15.99 -3.62
CA ASN A 115 -4.06 -15.57 -4.16
C ASN A 115 -4.36 -16.10 -5.57
N GLY A 116 -3.56 -17.06 -6.05
CA GLY A 116 -3.86 -17.81 -7.26
C GLY A 116 -3.14 -17.29 -8.51
N ARG A 117 -3.56 -17.85 -9.65
CA ARG A 117 -3.08 -17.53 -11.00
C ARG A 117 -3.32 -16.07 -11.35
N THR A 118 -2.32 -15.47 -11.99
CA THR A 118 -2.27 -14.06 -12.40
C THR A 118 -2.11 -13.88 -13.90
N GLY A 119 -1.82 -14.96 -14.63
CA GLY A 119 -1.58 -14.95 -16.08
C GLY A 119 -0.14 -14.66 -16.47
N VAL A 120 0.77 -14.49 -15.50
CA VAL A 120 2.19 -14.18 -15.73
C VAL A 120 3.07 -15.01 -14.80
N THR A 121 4.09 -15.68 -15.32
CA THR A 121 5.12 -16.38 -14.53
C THR A 121 6.43 -15.60 -14.50
N GLY A 122 7.34 -15.98 -13.60
CA GLY A 122 8.57 -15.24 -13.33
C GLY A 122 8.41 -14.18 -12.24
N ARG A 123 9.42 -13.34 -12.03
CA ARG A 123 9.36 -12.25 -11.03
C ARG A 123 8.58 -11.03 -11.51
N GLY A 124 8.42 -10.88 -12.82
CA GLY A 124 8.05 -9.62 -13.43
C GLY A 124 9.03 -8.53 -13.00
N VAL A 125 8.55 -7.39 -12.52
CA VAL A 125 9.39 -6.28 -12.03
C VAL A 125 9.79 -6.39 -10.56
N LEU A 126 9.34 -7.44 -9.84
CA LEU A 126 9.64 -7.59 -8.42
C LEU A 126 11.06 -8.11 -8.18
N LEU A 127 11.61 -7.76 -7.01
CA LEU A 127 13.00 -8.06 -6.66
C LEU A 127 13.19 -9.54 -6.32
N ARG A 128 12.20 -10.17 -5.67
CA ARG A 128 12.29 -11.53 -5.11
C ARG A 128 11.25 -12.47 -5.70
N TYR A 129 11.59 -13.75 -5.79
CA TYR A 129 10.59 -14.81 -5.91
C TYR A 129 9.87 -15.00 -4.57
N GLY A 130 8.55 -15.16 -4.63
CA GLY A 130 7.68 -15.22 -3.46
C GLY A 130 7.27 -13.83 -2.96
N PRO A 131 7.19 -13.63 -1.62
CA PRO A 131 6.76 -12.36 -1.05
C PRO A 131 7.82 -11.28 -1.17
N ASN A 132 7.41 -10.09 -1.59
CA ASN A 132 8.19 -8.86 -1.65
C ASN A 132 7.59 -7.88 -0.64
N TYR A 133 8.32 -7.53 0.41
CA TYR A 133 7.78 -6.69 1.47
C TYR A 133 7.89 -5.22 1.11
N LEU A 134 6.74 -4.55 1.07
CA LEU A 134 6.65 -3.11 0.91
C LEU A 134 6.27 -2.50 2.26
N ILE A 135 7.13 -1.65 2.83
CA ILE A 135 6.76 -0.88 4.02
C ILE A 135 6.29 0.48 3.56
N GLN A 136 5.03 0.82 3.85
CA GLN A 136 4.48 2.16 3.65
C GLN A 136 4.36 2.84 5.01
N VAL A 137 4.83 4.08 5.12
CA VAL A 137 4.79 4.84 6.37
C VAL A 137 3.99 6.12 6.25
N LEU A 138 3.16 6.35 7.26
CA LEU A 138 2.33 7.55 7.38
C LEU A 138 2.82 8.33 8.58
N ILE A 139 3.57 9.39 8.29
CA ILE A 139 4.17 10.24 9.31
C ILE A 139 3.34 11.51 9.40
N SER A 140 2.74 11.76 10.57
CA SER A 140 1.90 12.93 10.81
C SER A 140 2.41 13.85 11.91
N ARG A 141 2.04 15.12 11.79
CA ARG A 141 2.18 16.12 12.86
C ARG A 141 0.89 16.92 13.05
N GLY A 142 0.76 17.51 14.22
CA GLY A 142 -0.39 18.33 14.59
C GLY A 142 -1.59 17.54 15.12
N GLN A 143 -2.46 18.24 15.83
CA GLN A 143 -3.60 17.65 16.54
C GLN A 143 -4.94 18.08 15.94
N SER A 144 -5.15 19.38 15.73
CA SER A 144 -6.39 19.93 15.17
C SER A 144 -6.37 19.92 13.65
N VAL A 145 -5.33 20.51 13.06
CA VAL A 145 -4.95 20.32 11.66
C VAL A 145 -3.83 19.29 11.66
N LYS A 146 -3.99 18.26 10.85
CA LYS A 146 -2.98 17.22 10.68
C LYS A 146 -2.34 17.37 9.32
N GLU A 147 -1.01 17.41 9.34
CA GLU A 147 -0.19 17.34 8.15
C GLU A 147 0.47 15.97 8.08
N TYR A 148 0.66 15.48 6.87
CA TYR A 148 1.35 14.23 6.59
C TYR A 148 2.58 14.49 5.72
N ILE A 149 3.64 13.71 5.95
CA ILE A 149 4.71 13.60 4.96
C ILE A 149 4.18 12.82 3.78
N VAL A 150 4.22 13.44 2.61
CA VAL A 150 3.84 12.85 1.32
C VAL A 150 4.97 13.05 0.31
N ILE A 151 4.98 12.22 -0.73
CA ILE A 151 5.79 12.41 -1.93
C ILE A 151 5.04 13.39 -2.83
N GLU A 152 5.71 14.47 -3.24
CA GLU A 152 5.20 15.38 -4.26
C GLU A 152 4.97 14.60 -5.56
N PRO A 153 3.75 14.61 -6.11
CA PRO A 153 3.49 13.95 -7.38
C PRO A 153 4.22 14.67 -8.51
N GLU A 154 4.69 13.91 -9.51
CA GLU A 154 5.31 14.49 -10.71
C GLU A 154 4.31 15.35 -11.49
N ASN A 155 3.06 14.89 -11.59
CA ASN A 155 1.96 15.66 -12.16
C ASN A 155 1.10 16.26 -11.02
N PRO A 156 0.83 17.58 -11.02
CA PRO A 156 -0.11 18.21 -10.08
C PRO A 156 -1.51 17.57 -10.05
N ASP A 157 -1.81 16.79 -11.09
CA ASP A 157 -3.05 16.06 -11.19
C ASP A 157 -3.12 14.70 -10.51
N ASP A 158 -1.98 14.14 -10.12
CA ASP A 158 -1.95 12.83 -9.52
C ASP A 158 -2.25 12.88 -8.03
N LEU A 159 -2.69 11.73 -7.51
CA LEU A 159 -2.86 11.56 -6.07
C LEU A 159 -1.49 11.60 -5.39
N VAL A 160 -1.43 12.29 -4.24
CA VAL A 160 -0.25 12.22 -3.37
C VAL A 160 -0.01 10.78 -2.92
N ASN A 161 1.26 10.39 -2.89
CA ASN A 161 1.68 9.09 -2.37
C ASN A 161 2.36 9.24 -1.02
N PHE A 162 2.28 8.20 -0.20
CA PHE A 162 3.03 8.13 1.05
C PHE A 162 4.38 7.48 0.81
N PRO A 163 5.41 7.83 1.59
CA PRO A 163 6.71 7.17 1.51
C PRO A 163 6.59 5.66 1.69
N GLU A 164 7.10 4.91 0.72
CA GLU A 164 7.17 3.45 0.76
C GLU A 164 8.44 2.95 0.09
N ASP A 165 8.94 1.80 0.53
CA ASP A 165 10.07 1.13 -0.12
C ASP A 165 10.05 -0.38 0.17
N PHE A 166 10.73 -1.13 -0.69
CA PHE A 166 10.92 -2.55 -0.51
C PHE A 166 11.99 -2.83 0.55
N VAL A 167 11.75 -3.84 1.39
CA VAL A 167 12.70 -4.30 2.39
C VAL A 167 12.84 -5.82 2.33
N ASN A 168 14.00 -6.32 2.75
CA ASN A 168 14.24 -7.77 2.78
C ASN A 168 13.56 -8.47 3.97
N SER A 169 13.17 -7.76 5.02
CA SER A 169 12.47 -8.33 6.19
C SER A 169 11.67 -7.26 6.94
N THR A 170 10.58 -7.68 7.59
CA THR A 170 9.72 -6.83 8.44
C THR A 170 9.80 -7.18 9.93
N GLU A 171 10.72 -8.06 10.35
CA GLU A 171 10.82 -8.48 11.76
C GLU A 171 11.27 -7.33 12.68
N PHE A 172 12.24 -6.54 12.22
CA PHE A 172 12.80 -5.42 12.99
C PHE A 172 12.78 -4.09 12.22
N THR A 173 12.31 -4.09 10.97
CA THR A 173 12.23 -2.92 10.11
C THR A 173 10.79 -2.45 10.02
N PHE A 174 10.54 -1.21 10.48
CA PHE A 174 9.20 -0.58 10.47
C PHE A 174 9.18 0.77 9.74
N ILE A 175 10.35 1.21 9.28
CA ILE A 175 10.55 2.37 8.43
C ILE A 175 11.57 1.97 7.36
N PRO A 176 11.35 2.31 6.08
CA PRO A 176 12.36 2.11 5.04
C PRO A 176 13.71 2.74 5.41
N PRO A 177 14.84 2.02 5.29
CA PRO A 177 16.16 2.58 5.61
C PRO A 177 16.48 3.86 4.82
N LYS A 178 16.22 3.86 3.50
CA LYS A 178 16.41 5.04 2.64
C LYS A 178 15.65 6.27 3.16
N LEU A 179 14.43 6.06 3.65
CA LEU A 179 13.63 7.14 4.25
C LEU A 179 14.19 7.59 5.60
N TYR A 180 14.59 6.66 6.48
CA TYR A 180 15.19 7.02 7.77
C TYR A 180 16.46 7.87 7.57
N ASP A 181 17.34 7.45 6.66
CA ASP A 181 18.58 8.15 6.36
C ASP A 181 18.33 9.54 5.76
N LEU A 182 17.35 9.66 4.87
CA LEU A 182 16.89 10.95 4.34
C LEU A 182 16.39 11.87 5.46
N LEU A 183 15.50 11.39 6.32
CA LEU A 183 14.94 12.20 7.40
C LEU A 183 16.02 12.60 8.41
N LEU A 184 17.01 11.73 8.68
CA LEU A 184 18.14 12.05 9.52
C LEU A 184 19.00 13.15 8.89
N LYS A 185 19.33 13.02 7.61
CA LYS A 185 20.06 14.04 6.84
C LYS A 185 19.34 15.39 6.87
N GLU A 186 18.04 15.42 6.60
CA GLU A 186 17.23 16.65 6.64
C GLU A 186 17.20 17.28 8.03
N PHE A 187 17.10 16.48 9.10
CA PHE A 187 17.18 17.01 10.47
C PHE A 187 18.55 17.59 10.81
N THR A 188 19.64 16.95 10.35
CA THR A 188 21.01 17.41 10.63
C THR A 188 21.32 18.77 10.02
N LYS A 189 20.51 19.27 9.07
CA LYS A 189 20.60 20.65 8.56
C LYS A 189 20.25 21.71 9.62
N SER A 190 19.46 21.35 10.64
CA SER A 190 18.96 22.28 11.67
C SER A 190 19.35 21.90 13.09
N TYR A 191 19.86 20.69 13.33
CA TYR A 191 20.19 20.16 14.65
C TYR A 191 21.49 19.38 14.60
N ASP A 192 22.19 19.26 15.73
CA ASP A 192 23.37 18.39 15.81
C ASP A 192 22.99 16.91 15.55
N PRO A 193 23.88 16.08 14.98
CA PRO A 193 23.57 14.70 14.62
C PRO A 193 23.06 13.82 15.77
N ARG A 194 23.56 14.04 17.01
CA ARG A 194 23.12 13.25 18.17
C ARG A 194 21.68 13.61 18.55
N HIS A 195 21.35 14.90 18.56
CA HIS A 195 19.99 15.35 18.83
C HIS A 195 19.02 14.96 17.72
N ALA A 196 19.40 15.11 16.46
CA ALA A 196 18.60 14.68 15.30
C ALA A 196 18.23 13.18 15.40
N ASN A 197 19.23 12.32 15.65
CA ASN A 197 19.00 10.89 15.80
C ASN A 197 18.10 10.59 17.02
N HIS A 198 18.30 11.28 18.15
CA HIS A 198 17.43 11.13 19.32
C HIS A 198 15.96 11.48 19.02
N LEU A 199 15.70 12.56 18.27
CA LEU A 199 14.35 12.97 17.89
C LEU A 199 13.67 11.93 16.98
N LEU A 200 14.39 11.37 16.01
CA LEU A 200 13.88 10.31 15.13
C LEU A 200 13.59 9.02 15.89
N GLN A 201 14.54 8.54 16.69
CA GLN A 201 14.34 7.34 17.51
C GLN A 201 13.13 7.48 18.45
N LYS A 202 12.99 8.65 19.09
CA LYS A 202 11.83 8.94 19.94
C LYS A 202 10.52 8.94 19.16
N THR A 203 10.52 9.50 17.95
CA THR A 203 9.33 9.52 17.07
C THR A 203 8.95 8.09 16.70
N PHE A 204 9.90 7.30 16.20
CA PHE A 204 9.61 5.99 15.64
C PHE A 204 9.49 4.87 16.68
N LYS A 205 9.66 5.19 17.97
CA LYS A 205 9.32 4.30 19.07
C LYS A 205 7.80 4.06 19.18
N ASN A 206 6.99 5.09 18.96
CA ASN A 206 5.54 5.04 19.11
C ASN A 206 4.87 4.89 17.75
N LYS A 207 4.65 3.63 17.35
CA LYS A 207 4.09 3.25 16.06
C LYS A 207 2.73 2.58 16.21
N VAL A 208 1.87 2.78 15.23
CA VAL A 208 0.60 2.05 15.08
C VAL A 208 0.65 1.28 13.77
N GLU A 209 0.50 -0.04 13.84
CA GLU A 209 0.32 -0.84 12.63
C GLU A 209 -1.11 -0.66 12.14
N LEU A 210 -1.27 -0.10 10.94
CA LEU A 210 -2.56 0.09 10.30
C LEU A 210 -2.97 -1.14 9.47
N TYR A 211 -1.98 -1.79 8.86
CA TYR A 211 -2.23 -2.95 8.01
C TYR A 211 -1.00 -3.85 7.90
N ARG A 212 -1.27 -5.15 7.73
CA ARG A 212 -0.29 -6.15 7.37
C ARG A 212 -0.93 -7.23 6.51
N GLY A 213 -0.39 -7.47 5.33
CA GLY A 213 -0.83 -8.59 4.49
C GLY A 213 -0.59 -8.42 3.01
N PHE A 214 -1.18 -9.34 2.24
CA PHE A 214 -1.09 -9.35 0.78
C PHE A 214 -1.85 -8.17 0.17
N VAL A 215 -1.22 -7.49 -0.79
CA VAL A 215 -1.88 -6.47 -1.61
C VAL A 215 -2.05 -6.99 -3.04
N ALA A 216 -3.28 -6.91 -3.56
CA ALA A 216 -3.51 -7.12 -4.99
C ALA A 216 -2.88 -5.93 -5.74
N ASP A 217 -1.80 -6.21 -6.46
CA ASP A 217 -0.99 -5.20 -7.15
C ASP A 217 -0.71 -5.69 -8.57
N ASN A 218 -0.76 -4.80 -9.57
CA ASN A 218 -0.52 -5.15 -10.97
C ASN A 218 0.91 -5.61 -11.26
N ARG A 219 1.83 -5.51 -10.30
CA ARG A 219 3.18 -6.09 -10.33
C ARG A 219 3.20 -7.57 -9.92
N ASN A 220 2.15 -8.07 -9.28
CA ASN A 220 2.09 -9.48 -8.87
C ASN A 220 2.08 -10.41 -10.10
N THR A 221 2.81 -11.51 -9.97
CA THR A 221 2.85 -12.64 -10.90
C THR A 221 2.41 -13.91 -10.17
N ASP A 222 2.46 -15.04 -10.85
CA ASP A 222 2.23 -16.37 -10.28
C ASP A 222 3.32 -16.75 -9.27
N ASN A 223 4.51 -16.14 -9.38
CA ASN A 223 5.70 -16.54 -8.64
C ASN A 223 6.30 -15.42 -7.78
N ALA A 224 5.77 -14.21 -7.83
CA ALA A 224 6.20 -13.10 -6.99
C ALA A 224 5.01 -12.19 -6.67
N TRP A 225 4.90 -11.74 -5.42
CA TRP A 225 3.79 -10.88 -5.00
C TRP A 225 4.20 -9.91 -3.90
N ILE A 226 3.41 -8.86 -3.73
CA ILE A 226 3.63 -7.85 -2.70
C ILE A 226 2.85 -8.21 -1.43
N GLU A 227 3.55 -8.16 -0.30
CA GLU A 227 2.93 -8.08 1.02
C GLU A 227 3.34 -6.77 1.69
N THR A 228 2.37 -6.00 2.17
CA THR A 228 2.59 -4.66 2.70
C THR A 228 2.47 -4.63 4.21
N LEU A 229 3.35 -3.86 4.85
CA LEU A 229 3.22 -3.41 6.23
C LEU A 229 3.03 -1.89 6.23
N THR A 230 1.88 -1.43 6.73
CA THR A 230 1.55 0.00 6.80
C THR A 230 1.61 0.47 8.23
N ILE A 231 2.49 1.43 8.50
CA ILE A 231 2.75 1.94 9.84
C ILE A 231 2.41 3.44 9.91
N GLU A 232 1.67 3.85 10.94
CA GLU A 232 1.49 5.26 11.29
C GLU A 232 2.45 5.66 12.42
N TYR A 233 3.08 6.81 12.23
CA TYR A 233 3.84 7.55 13.23
C TYR A 233 3.18 8.92 13.43
N ASN A 234 2.87 9.28 14.67
CA ASN A 234 2.13 10.50 14.98
C ASN A 234 2.88 11.37 15.99
N ASP A 235 3.18 12.61 15.59
CA ASP A 235 3.76 13.65 16.43
C ASP A 235 2.79 14.83 16.63
N PRO A 236 1.74 14.65 17.46
CA PRO A 236 0.65 15.62 17.57
C PRO A 236 1.06 16.95 18.21
N LYS A 237 2.23 17.00 18.88
CA LYS A 237 2.72 18.17 19.61
C LYS A 237 3.97 18.80 18.98
N TYR A 238 4.34 18.39 17.76
CA TYR A 238 5.53 18.89 17.05
C TYR A 238 6.81 18.77 17.89
N LYS A 239 6.95 17.69 18.68
CA LYS A 239 8.09 17.52 19.60
C LYS A 239 9.23 16.71 18.99
N GLY A 240 8.94 15.87 17.99
CA GLY A 240 9.88 15.01 17.29
C GLY A 240 9.92 15.35 15.79
N ILE A 241 9.53 14.39 14.94
CA ILE A 241 9.54 14.52 13.48
C ILE A 241 8.80 15.76 12.96
N GLY A 242 7.79 16.28 13.67
CA GLY A 242 7.04 17.46 13.24
C GLY A 242 7.88 18.73 13.11
N LYS A 243 9.08 18.77 13.69
CA LYS A 243 10.04 19.88 13.58
C LYS A 243 10.84 19.89 12.28
N ILE A 244 10.84 18.81 11.52
CA ILE A 244 11.63 18.71 10.30
C ILE A 244 11.09 19.70 9.25
N LYS A 245 12.02 20.40 8.59
CA LYS A 245 11.72 21.20 7.41
C LYS A 245 12.02 20.35 6.18
N LEU A 246 11.03 20.19 5.32
CA LEU A 246 11.15 19.43 4.08
C LEU A 246 10.88 20.39 2.92
N ASN A 247 11.75 20.34 1.91
CA ASN A 247 11.54 21.02 0.64
C ASN A 247 11.63 19.96 -0.48
N PRO A 248 10.53 19.68 -1.21
CA PRO A 248 10.47 18.63 -2.24
C PRO A 248 11.45 18.86 -3.40
N GLU A 249 11.90 20.09 -3.64
CA GLU A 249 12.88 20.40 -4.69
C GLU A 249 14.31 19.98 -4.33
N THR A 250 14.60 19.83 -3.04
CA THR A 250 15.97 19.64 -2.53
C THR A 250 16.24 18.25 -1.95
N ASN A 251 15.18 17.48 -1.66
CA ASN A 251 15.33 16.15 -1.10
C ASN A 251 15.02 15.09 -2.18
N PRO A 252 15.84 14.03 -2.31
CA PRO A 252 15.76 13.07 -3.43
C PRO A 252 14.49 12.20 -3.45
N MET A 253 13.65 12.25 -2.40
CA MET A 253 12.36 11.56 -2.37
C MET A 253 11.18 12.53 -2.57
N HIS A 254 11.45 13.80 -2.90
CA HIS A 254 10.46 14.85 -3.11
C HIS A 254 9.43 14.98 -1.98
N LEU A 255 9.87 14.78 -0.73
CA LEU A 255 9.00 14.81 0.42
C LEU A 255 8.58 16.23 0.77
N LYS A 256 7.32 16.39 1.17
CA LYS A 256 6.78 17.62 1.77
C LYS A 256 5.77 17.31 2.86
N TRP A 257 5.49 18.31 3.70
CA TRP A 257 4.33 18.31 4.58
C TRP A 257 3.10 18.77 3.78
N GLN A 258 2.02 18.00 3.85
CA GLN A 258 0.75 18.29 3.19
C GLN A 258 -0.41 18.13 4.18
N ILE A 259 -1.30 19.11 4.24
CA ILE A 259 -2.57 18.97 4.97
C ILE A 259 -3.44 18.00 4.17
N LEU A 260 -3.89 16.93 4.83
CA LEU A 260 -4.81 15.95 4.28
C LEU A 260 -6.11 15.96 5.09
N ASP A 261 -7.08 16.75 4.64
CA ASP A 261 -8.42 16.86 5.24
C ASP A 261 -9.48 16.20 4.37
N LEU A 262 -10.73 16.11 4.87
CA LEU A 262 -11.83 15.47 4.14
C LEU A 262 -12.02 16.05 2.73
N LYS A 263 -11.84 17.38 2.58
CA LYS A 263 -11.97 18.07 1.31
C LYS A 263 -10.91 17.60 0.32
N PHE A 264 -9.65 17.52 0.75
CA PHE A 264 -8.56 16.98 -0.07
C PHE A 264 -8.91 15.60 -0.64
N PHE A 265 -9.47 14.70 0.17
CA PHE A 265 -9.83 13.34 -0.28
C PHE A 265 -11.01 13.31 -1.24
N VAL A 266 -12.04 14.12 -1.00
CA VAL A 266 -13.19 14.23 -1.92
C VAL A 266 -12.72 14.76 -3.28
N ASP A 267 -11.93 15.82 -3.28
CA ASP A 267 -11.38 16.43 -4.50
C ASP A 267 -10.49 15.43 -5.26
N SER A 268 -9.65 14.70 -4.52
CA SER A 268 -8.80 13.62 -5.03
C SER A 268 -9.59 12.51 -5.72
N ILE A 269 -10.65 11.99 -5.09
CA ILE A 269 -11.49 10.93 -5.66
C ILE A 269 -12.20 11.45 -6.91
N ASN A 270 -12.80 12.64 -6.85
CA ASN A 270 -13.52 13.23 -7.98
C ASN A 270 -12.60 13.42 -9.19
N LYS A 271 -11.34 13.83 -8.94
CA LYS A 271 -10.31 14.01 -9.97
C LYS A 271 -9.89 12.70 -10.62
N VAL A 272 -9.81 11.61 -9.86
CA VAL A 272 -9.53 10.27 -10.42
C VAL A 272 -10.75 9.76 -11.22
N LEU A 273 -11.95 9.97 -10.70
CA LEU A 273 -13.19 9.53 -11.37
C LEU A 273 -13.38 10.24 -12.71
N SER A 274 -13.09 11.55 -12.80
CA SER A 274 -13.26 12.32 -14.03
C SER A 274 -12.32 11.90 -15.17
N LYS A 275 -11.20 11.24 -14.84
CA LYS A 275 -10.21 10.73 -15.81
C LYS A 275 -10.41 9.25 -16.16
N SER A 276 -11.32 8.55 -15.47
CA SER A 276 -11.52 7.11 -15.64
C SER A 276 -12.73 6.80 -16.52
N ASP A 277 -12.62 5.78 -17.37
CA ASP A 277 -13.77 5.31 -18.16
C ASP A 277 -14.98 4.97 -17.28
N MET A 278 -16.18 5.29 -17.78
CA MET A 278 -17.45 5.19 -17.06
C MET A 278 -17.66 3.85 -16.34
N SER A 279 -17.18 2.73 -16.90
CA SER A 279 -17.29 1.40 -16.28
C SER A 279 -16.39 1.22 -15.05
N ARG A 280 -15.16 1.76 -15.07
CA ARG A 280 -14.23 1.75 -13.91
C ARG A 280 -14.66 2.77 -12.87
N ALA A 281 -15.03 3.99 -13.31
CA ALA A 281 -15.60 5.02 -12.46
C ALA A 281 -16.81 4.49 -11.67
N SER A 282 -17.72 3.80 -12.35
CA SER A 282 -18.91 3.20 -11.74
C SER A 282 -18.59 2.08 -10.75
N LYS A 283 -17.53 1.29 -10.99
CA LYS A 283 -17.09 0.23 -10.05
C LYS A 283 -16.43 0.82 -8.81
N ILE A 284 -15.61 1.85 -8.97
CA ILE A 284 -14.99 2.58 -7.84
C ILE A 284 -16.09 3.27 -7.04
N ALA A 285 -16.97 4.03 -7.70
CA ALA A 285 -18.12 4.67 -7.08
C ALA A 285 -19.04 3.65 -6.37
N ARG A 286 -19.28 2.48 -6.97
CA ARG A 286 -20.08 1.41 -6.37
C ARG A 286 -19.35 0.71 -5.22
N ALA A 287 -18.04 0.48 -5.29
CA ALA A 287 -17.28 -0.12 -4.19
C ALA A 287 -17.25 0.82 -2.98
N VAL A 288 -17.06 2.11 -3.24
CA VAL A 288 -17.20 3.19 -2.26
C VAL A 288 -18.62 3.18 -1.68
N ARG A 289 -19.66 3.14 -2.52
CA ARG A 289 -21.08 3.11 -2.12
C ARG A 289 -21.47 1.86 -1.33
N VAL A 290 -21.11 0.66 -1.77
CA VAL A 290 -21.40 -0.62 -1.11
C VAL A 290 -20.68 -0.75 0.22
N PHE A 291 -19.46 -0.21 0.32
CA PHE A 291 -18.75 -0.07 1.58
C PHE A 291 -19.52 0.84 2.56
N PHE A 292 -20.17 1.89 2.06
CA PHE A 292 -21.08 2.72 2.86
C PHE A 292 -22.44 2.05 3.17
N ASP A 293 -23.01 1.25 2.26
CA ASP A 293 -24.35 0.64 2.40
C ASP A 293 -24.39 -0.57 3.36
N ASN A 294 -23.30 -1.35 3.47
CA ASN A 294 -23.23 -2.55 4.32
C ASN A 294 -23.04 -2.27 5.83
N LEU A 295 -23.02 -1.00 6.24
CA LEU A 295 -22.86 -0.57 7.62
C LEU A 295 -24.21 -0.42 8.36
N LYS A 296 -25.12 -1.39 8.24
CA LYS A 296 -26.42 -1.36 8.97
C LYS A 296 -26.35 -2.00 10.36
N ALA A 297 -26.21 -1.09 11.33
CA ALA A 297 -26.80 -1.01 12.68
C ALA A 297 -27.14 -2.28 13.47
N GLY A 298 -26.48 -2.45 14.63
CA GLY A 298 -27.02 -3.33 15.67
C GLY A 298 -26.12 -3.76 16.82
N SER A 299 -25.09 -3.02 17.26
CA SER A 299 -24.55 -3.17 18.63
C SER A 299 -23.58 -2.03 19.01
N PRO A 300 -23.39 -1.74 20.32
CA PRO A 300 -22.79 -0.49 20.82
C PRO A 300 -21.34 -0.18 20.40
N GLY A 301 -20.59 -1.15 19.87
CA GLY A 301 -19.28 -0.90 19.26
C GLY A 301 -19.35 -0.32 17.83
N HIS A 302 -20.47 -0.50 17.15
CA HIS A 302 -20.67 -0.11 15.74
C HIS A 302 -21.32 1.27 15.60
N ILE A 303 -22.02 1.75 16.63
CA ILE A 303 -22.70 3.06 16.68
C ILE A 303 -21.66 4.21 16.73
N TYR A 304 -20.46 3.99 17.29
CA TYR A 304 -19.39 4.99 17.34
C TYR A 304 -18.65 5.18 16.00
N THR A 305 -18.71 4.16 15.14
CA THR A 305 -18.21 4.17 13.75
C THR A 305 -19.28 4.69 12.78
N ALA A 306 -20.56 4.37 13.03
CA ALA A 306 -21.70 4.82 12.24
C ALA A 306 -22.04 6.31 12.46
N LEU A 307 -22.02 6.84 13.70
CA LEU A 307 -22.30 8.26 13.96
C LEU A 307 -21.28 9.22 13.32
N ARG A 308 -20.07 8.73 13.00
CA ARG A 308 -19.03 9.54 12.36
C ARG A 308 -19.17 9.65 10.84
N VAL A 309 -19.89 8.73 10.24
CA VAL A 309 -20.19 8.74 8.81
C VAL A 309 -21.53 9.44 8.55
N VAL A 310 -22.50 9.29 9.48
CA VAL A 310 -23.82 9.94 9.42
C VAL A 310 -23.76 11.47 9.37
N LEU A 311 -22.78 12.10 10.04
CA LEU A 311 -22.68 13.57 10.07
C LEU A 311 -22.12 14.22 8.78
N SER A 312 -21.58 13.45 7.84
CA SER A 312 -21.01 13.99 6.59
C SER A 312 -21.94 13.85 5.37
N VAL A 313 -23.09 13.19 5.54
CA VAL A 313 -24.10 12.98 4.47
C VAL A 313 -25.33 13.87 4.66
N ALA A 314 -25.44 14.61 5.77
CA ALA A 314 -26.56 15.52 5.99
C ALA A 314 -26.69 16.67 4.96
N SER A 315 -25.73 16.84 4.03
CA SER A 315 -25.76 17.90 3.01
C SER A 315 -25.93 17.42 1.56
N LEU A 316 -26.32 16.16 1.32
CA LEU A 316 -26.74 15.72 -0.02
C LEU A 316 -28.15 15.13 -0.02
N GLY A 317 -29.03 15.74 0.78
CA GLY A 317 -30.37 16.02 0.26
C GLY A 317 -30.23 17.00 -0.90
N LEU A 318 -30.89 16.67 -2.02
CA LEU A 318 -31.12 17.50 -3.22
C LEU A 318 -30.12 17.30 -4.37
N GLY A 319 -30.26 16.15 -5.02
CA GLY A 319 -30.32 16.11 -6.48
C GLY A 319 -31.73 15.72 -6.93
N VAL A 320 -32.62 16.69 -7.11
CA VAL A 320 -33.75 16.56 -8.05
C VAL A 320 -33.64 17.75 -9.00
N ALA A 321 -33.30 17.46 -10.26
CA ALA A 321 -33.40 18.46 -11.31
C ALA A 321 -34.88 18.58 -11.74
N SER A 322 -35.38 19.82 -11.81
CA SER A 322 -36.50 20.28 -12.65
C SER A 322 -37.86 19.59 -12.50
N VAL A 323 -38.83 20.25 -11.85
CA VAL A 323 -40.18 20.48 -12.41
C VAL A 323 -40.70 21.84 -11.92
N ALA A 324 -41.24 22.60 -12.86
CA ALA A 324 -41.97 23.84 -12.68
C ALA A 324 -43.14 23.74 -11.67
N GLY A 325 -43.53 24.88 -11.11
CA GLY A 325 -44.67 25.05 -10.20
C GLY A 325 -44.33 26.01 -9.09
#